data_AF-A0A973I9P1-F1
#
_entry.id   AF-A0A973I9P1-F1
#
_cell.length_a   1.000
_cell.length_b   1.000
_cell.length_c   1.000
_cell.angle_alpha   90.00
_cell.angle_beta   90.00
_cell.angle_gamma   90.00
#
_symmetry.space_group_name_H-M   'P 1'
#
loop_
_entity.id
_entity.type
_entity.pdbx_description
1 polymer ?
#
loop_
_entity_poly.entity_id
_entity_poly.type
_entity_poly.pdbx_seq_one_letter_code
_entity_poly.pdbx_strand_id
1 'polypeptide(L)'
;MLATRLTAASLSFVLLSTTAHADVSANDVWSDWKSYLADLGYSVSAEESQTSGQVTVTDLSVELVDDATDGAGTVTMTFPQIVFSETGDGSVDIQLPEVTTFVIDGQDEDDDFTATVEFAQSGL
;
A
#
# COMPACT_ATOMS: atom_id res chain seq x y z
N MET A 1 -45.32 35.02 -52.38
CA MET A 1 -44.74 35.51 -51.11
C MET A 1 -44.28 34.31 -50.31
N LEU A 2 -42.98 34.29 -50.03
CA LEU A 2 -42.23 33.22 -49.37
C LEU A 2 -42.39 33.35 -47.85
N ALA A 3 -42.66 32.26 -47.12
CA ALA A 3 -42.43 32.23 -45.68
C ALA A 3 -42.31 30.78 -45.15
N THR A 4 -41.25 30.09 -45.55
CA THR A 4 -40.84 28.85 -44.87
C THR A 4 -40.05 29.24 -43.62
N ARG A 5 -40.69 29.19 -42.44
CA ARG A 5 -40.00 29.41 -41.17
C ARG A 5 -39.32 28.11 -40.73
N LEU A 6 -38.02 28.00 -40.98
CA LEU A 6 -37.18 26.96 -40.37
C LEU A 6 -36.93 27.34 -38.91
N THR A 7 -37.65 26.72 -37.99
CA THR A 7 -37.38 26.80 -36.55
C THR A 7 -36.15 25.93 -36.26
N ALA A 8 -34.99 26.57 -36.08
CA ALA A 8 -33.77 25.87 -35.68
C ALA A 8 -33.87 25.46 -34.20
N ALA A 9 -33.99 24.16 -33.93
CA ALA A 9 -33.92 23.62 -32.58
C ALA A 9 -32.46 23.31 -32.23
N SER A 10 -31.87 24.11 -31.33
CA SER A 10 -30.55 23.85 -30.77
C SER A 10 -30.65 22.75 -29.71
N LEU A 11 -30.22 21.53 -30.03
CA LEU A 11 -30.04 20.44 -29.07
C LEU A 11 -28.77 20.70 -28.24
N SER A 12 -28.93 21.23 -27.03
CA SER A 12 -27.85 21.29 -26.05
C SER A 12 -27.57 19.87 -25.54
N PHE A 13 -26.47 19.27 -26.00
CA PHE A 13 -25.95 18.03 -25.41
C PHE A 13 -25.29 18.34 -24.07
N VAL A 14 -25.92 17.92 -22.97
CA VAL A 14 -25.24 17.85 -21.67
C VAL A 14 -24.35 16.62 -21.71
N LEU A 15 -23.04 16.83 -21.84
CA LEU A 15 -22.05 15.79 -21.60
C LEU A 15 -22.09 15.50 -20.10
N LEU A 16 -22.74 14.40 -19.71
CA LEU A 16 -22.57 13.82 -18.39
C LEU A 16 -21.12 13.32 -18.33
N SER A 17 -20.22 14.13 -17.78
CA SER A 17 -18.89 13.66 -17.37
C SER A 17 -19.11 12.61 -16.29
N THR A 18 -19.07 11.34 -16.68
CA THR A 18 -18.89 10.26 -15.73
C THR A 18 -17.51 10.48 -15.12
N THR A 19 -17.45 10.95 -13.87
CA THR A 19 -16.23 10.82 -13.07
C THR A 19 -15.97 9.32 -12.98
N ALA A 20 -14.99 8.83 -13.73
CA ALA A 20 -14.47 7.49 -13.52
C ALA A 20 -13.75 7.51 -12.18
N HIS A 21 -14.48 7.22 -11.10
CA HIS A 21 -13.83 6.87 -9.84
C HIS A 21 -13.04 5.59 -10.12
N ALA A 22 -11.74 5.61 -9.88
CA ALA A 22 -10.98 4.36 -9.80
C ALA A 22 -11.50 3.65 -8.56
N ASP A 23 -12.29 2.60 -8.77
CA ASP A 23 -12.81 1.76 -7.71
C ASP A 23 -11.64 0.90 -7.22
N VAL A 24 -10.78 1.46 -6.36
CA VAL A 24 -9.62 0.76 -5.79
C VAL A 24 -10.05 0.12 -4.49
N SER A 25 -10.00 -1.20 -4.42
CA SER A 25 -10.36 -1.92 -3.20
C SER A 25 -9.20 -1.98 -2.21
N ALA A 26 -9.50 -2.24 -0.93
CA ALA A 26 -8.46 -2.47 0.08
C ALA A 26 -7.56 -3.68 -0.28
N ASN A 27 -8.10 -4.67 -0.99
CA ASN A 27 -7.36 -5.83 -1.46
C ASN A 27 -6.36 -5.47 -2.56
N ASP A 28 -6.75 -4.59 -3.50
CA ASP A 28 -5.87 -4.14 -4.58
C ASP A 28 -4.64 -3.43 -4.01
N VAL A 29 -4.84 -2.49 -3.08
CA VAL A 29 -3.73 -1.74 -2.45
C VAL A 29 -2.76 -2.67 -1.72
N TRP A 30 -3.28 -3.63 -0.95
CA TRP A 30 -2.44 -4.59 -0.25
C TRP A 30 -1.68 -5.53 -1.22
N SER A 31 -2.35 -5.99 -2.26
CA SER A 31 -1.73 -6.82 -3.30
C SER A 31 -0.62 -6.07 -4.04
N ASP A 32 -0.84 -4.79 -4.33
CA ASP A 32 0.14 -3.91 -4.98
C ASP A 32 1.35 -3.68 -4.08
N TRP A 33 1.16 -3.47 -2.76
CA TRP A 33 2.25 -3.37 -1.80
C TRP A 33 3.12 -4.62 -1.75
N LYS A 34 2.50 -5.81 -1.68
CA LYS A 34 3.23 -7.09 -1.74
C LYS A 34 4.02 -7.23 -3.03
N SER A 35 3.38 -6.94 -4.15
CA SER A 35 4.01 -7.06 -5.48
C SER A 35 5.19 -6.10 -5.61
N TYR A 36 5.02 -4.84 -5.19
CA TYR A 36 6.07 -3.84 -5.20
C TYR A 36 7.29 -4.24 -4.35
N LEU A 37 7.06 -4.76 -3.13
CA LEU A 37 8.15 -5.22 -2.26
C LEU A 37 8.86 -6.45 -2.84
N ALA A 38 8.11 -7.41 -3.36
CA ALA A 38 8.67 -8.59 -4.01
C ALA A 38 9.49 -8.24 -5.26
N ASP A 39 9.03 -7.28 -6.07
CA ASP A 39 9.74 -6.79 -7.26
C ASP A 39 11.09 -6.11 -6.91
N LEU A 40 11.18 -5.51 -5.72
CA LEU A 40 12.44 -4.98 -5.18
C LEU A 40 13.35 -6.07 -4.59
N GLY A 41 12.90 -7.32 -4.55
CA GLY A 41 13.65 -8.45 -4.01
C GLY A 41 13.47 -8.68 -2.52
N TYR A 42 12.54 -7.98 -1.86
CA TYR A 42 12.23 -8.22 -0.45
C TYR A 42 11.40 -9.49 -0.26
N SER A 43 11.70 -10.24 0.80
CA SER A 43 10.84 -11.31 1.28
C SER A 43 9.75 -10.72 2.18
N VAL A 44 8.49 -11.07 1.94
CA VAL A 44 7.34 -10.55 2.68
C VAL A 44 6.55 -11.72 3.29
N SER A 45 6.29 -11.65 4.59
CA SER A 45 5.37 -12.56 5.29
C SER A 45 4.40 -11.77 6.15
N ALA A 46 3.16 -12.24 6.27
CA ALA A 46 2.13 -11.61 7.08
C ALA A 46 0.95 -12.56 7.33
N GLU A 47 0.17 -12.25 8.36
CA GLU A 47 -1.17 -12.81 8.56
C GLU A 47 -2.23 -11.84 8.02
N GLU A 48 -3.23 -12.38 7.32
CA GLU A 48 -4.27 -11.57 6.66
C GLU A 48 -5.66 -11.94 7.15
N SER A 49 -6.45 -10.92 7.49
CA SER A 49 -7.88 -11.04 7.75
C SER A 49 -8.65 -10.06 6.88
N GLN A 50 -9.69 -10.56 6.20
CA GLN A 50 -10.46 -9.77 5.23
C GLN A 50 -11.93 -9.73 5.60
N THR A 51 -12.50 -8.54 5.52
CA THR A 51 -13.94 -8.30 5.61
C THR A 51 -14.39 -7.43 4.44
N SER A 52 -15.69 -7.13 4.35
CA SER A 52 -16.20 -6.25 3.29
C SER A 52 -15.55 -4.87 3.41
N GLY A 53 -14.76 -4.48 2.39
CA GLY A 53 -14.10 -3.18 2.30
C GLY A 53 -12.91 -2.96 3.23
N GLN A 54 -12.39 -4.01 3.88
CA GLN A 54 -11.24 -3.89 4.77
C GLN A 54 -10.33 -5.11 4.74
N VAL A 55 -9.02 -4.85 4.74
CA VAL A 55 -7.96 -5.84 4.95
C VAL A 55 -7.17 -5.46 6.19
N THR A 56 -7.09 -6.36 7.15
CA THR A 56 -6.19 -6.25 8.32
C THR A 56 -5.01 -7.17 8.10
N VAL A 57 -3.81 -6.61 8.20
CA VAL A 57 -2.54 -7.32 8.06
C VAL A 57 -1.85 -7.28 9.41
N THR A 58 -1.56 -8.44 10.01
CA THR A 58 -0.84 -8.56 11.28
C THR A 58 0.48 -9.28 11.10
N ASP A 59 1.42 -9.00 12.00
CA ASP A 59 2.75 -9.62 12.01
C ASP A 59 3.45 -9.54 10.65
N LEU A 60 3.30 -8.40 9.97
CA LEU A 60 3.96 -8.16 8.69
C LEU A 60 5.46 -8.06 8.92
N SER A 61 6.22 -8.91 8.26
CA SER A 61 7.67 -8.89 8.19
C SER A 61 8.13 -8.66 6.77
N VAL A 62 9.01 -7.67 6.59
CA VAL A 62 9.66 -7.34 5.33
C VAL A 62 11.16 -7.50 5.53
N GLU A 63 11.76 -8.41 4.79
CA GLU A 63 13.16 -8.80 4.96
C GLU A 63 13.97 -8.51 3.70
N LEU A 64 15.14 -7.92 3.91
CA LEU A 64 16.21 -7.81 2.93
C LEU A 64 17.42 -8.61 3.42
N VAL A 65 17.93 -9.46 2.55
CA VAL A 65 19.25 -10.08 2.74
C VAL A 65 20.26 -9.28 1.93
N ASP A 66 21.24 -8.67 2.61
CA ASP A 66 22.36 -8.01 1.96
C ASP A 66 23.43 -9.04 1.62
N ASP A 67 23.42 -9.49 0.37
CA ASP A 67 24.41 -10.40 -0.20
C ASP A 67 25.64 -9.66 -0.80
N ALA A 68 25.69 -8.32 -0.70
CA ALA A 68 26.69 -7.50 -1.41
C ALA A 68 28.00 -7.28 -0.63
N THR A 69 28.04 -7.59 0.66
CA THR A 69 29.24 -7.47 1.51
C THR A 69 29.75 -8.83 1.99
N ASP A 70 31.06 -8.93 2.29
CA ASP A 70 31.71 -10.17 2.75
C ASP A 70 31.14 -10.72 4.08
N GLY A 71 30.30 -9.94 4.79
CA GLY A 71 29.41 -10.40 5.85
C GLY A 71 27.96 -10.33 5.38
N ALA A 72 27.24 -11.46 5.43
CA ALA A 72 25.81 -11.50 5.16
C ALA A 72 25.08 -10.79 6.31
N GLY A 73 24.32 -9.74 5.97
CA GLY A 73 23.50 -9.00 6.91
C GLY A 73 22.03 -9.13 6.55
N THR A 74 21.17 -9.36 7.53
CA THR A 74 19.71 -9.35 7.35
C THR A 74 19.14 -8.08 7.99
N VAL A 75 18.33 -7.36 7.21
CA VAL A 75 17.52 -6.26 7.73
C VAL A 75 16.06 -6.66 7.67
N THR A 76 15.42 -6.73 8.83
CA THR A 76 14.01 -7.07 8.98
C THR A 76 13.24 -5.88 9.53
N MET A 77 12.19 -5.46 8.82
CA MET A 77 11.23 -4.45 9.28
C MET A 77 9.92 -5.15 9.62
N THR A 78 9.40 -4.92 10.82
CA THR A 78 8.15 -5.53 11.28
C THR A 78 7.08 -4.50 11.64
N PHE A 79 5.85 -4.78 11.22
CA PHE A 79 4.65 -4.01 11.57
C PHE A 79 3.69 -4.92 12.34
N PRO A 80 3.35 -4.59 13.60
CA PRO A 80 2.42 -5.41 14.37
C PRO A 80 1.01 -5.46 13.74
N GLN A 81 0.54 -4.34 13.19
CA GLN A 81 -0.74 -4.29 12.49
C GLN A 81 -0.78 -3.14 11.48
N ILE A 82 -1.27 -3.41 10.28
CA ILE A 82 -1.68 -2.42 9.28
C ILE A 82 -3.13 -2.68 8.90
N VAL A 83 -3.93 -1.63 8.79
CA VAL A 83 -5.35 -1.74 8.38
C VAL A 83 -5.59 -0.92 7.12
N PHE A 84 -6.09 -1.57 6.07
CA PHE A 84 -6.54 -0.96 4.82
C PHE A 84 -8.06 -0.90 4.83
N SER A 85 -8.66 0.29 4.74
CA SER A 85 -10.12 0.47 4.78
C SER A 85 -10.62 1.33 3.63
N GLU A 86 -11.57 0.85 2.86
CA GLU A 86 -12.22 1.61 1.79
C GLU A 86 -13.06 2.76 2.38
N THR A 87 -12.95 3.94 1.78
CA THR A 87 -13.64 5.16 2.25
C THR A 87 -14.98 5.40 1.53
N GLY A 88 -15.24 4.64 0.46
CA GLY A 88 -16.46 4.73 -0.36
C GLY A 88 -16.43 5.82 -1.44
N ASP A 89 -15.35 6.59 -1.56
CA ASP A 89 -15.15 7.57 -2.65
C ASP A 89 -14.18 7.08 -3.76
N GLY A 90 -13.74 5.83 -3.65
CA GLY A 90 -12.72 5.22 -4.51
C GLY A 90 -11.29 5.30 -3.94
N SER A 91 -11.13 5.75 -2.69
CA SER A 91 -9.85 5.71 -1.96
C SER A 91 -9.83 4.67 -0.84
N VAL A 92 -8.62 4.34 -0.38
CA VAL A 92 -8.34 3.42 0.73
C VAL A 92 -7.50 4.15 1.77
N ASP A 93 -7.99 4.18 3.00
CA ASP A 93 -7.25 4.63 4.17
C ASP A 93 -6.30 3.53 4.64
N ILE A 94 -5.05 3.90 4.92
CA ILE A 94 -4.02 3.00 5.44
C ILE A 94 -3.64 3.45 6.85
N GLN A 95 -3.95 2.63 7.84
CA GLN A 95 -3.57 2.85 9.24
C GLN A 95 -2.31 2.07 9.55
N LEU A 96 -1.23 2.81 9.84
CA LEU A 96 0.04 2.26 10.28
C LEU A 96 0.09 2.17 11.82
N PRO A 97 0.90 1.26 12.39
CA PRO A 97 1.05 1.17 13.83
C PRO A 97 1.78 2.42 14.38
N GLU A 98 1.60 2.68 15.67
CA GLU A 98 2.35 3.75 16.35
C GLU A 98 3.85 3.43 16.42
N VAL A 99 4.19 2.14 16.49
CA VAL A 99 5.57 1.67 16.56
C VAL A 99 5.81 0.64 15.45
N THR A 100 6.89 0.86 14.70
CA THR A 100 7.47 -0.09 13.75
C THR A 100 8.85 -0.48 14.25
N THR A 101 9.21 -1.76 14.13
CA THR A 101 10.49 -2.27 14.61
C THR A 101 11.40 -2.63 13.44
N PHE A 102 12.67 -2.25 13.53
CA PHE A 102 13.73 -2.65 12.63
C PHE A 102 14.71 -3.51 13.40
N VAL A 103 15.05 -4.67 12.85
CA VAL A 103 16.08 -5.57 13.37
C VAL A 103 17.15 -5.68 12.29
N ILE A 104 18.39 -5.47 12.71
CA ILE A 104 19.58 -5.65 11.88
C ILE A 104 20.39 -6.76 12.52
N ASP A 105 20.51 -7.87 11.82
CA ASP A 105 21.37 -8.99 12.20
C ASP A 105 22.57 -9.00 11.25
N GLY A 106 23.78 -8.95 11.81
CA GLY A 106 25.02 -8.97 11.03
C GLY A 106 26.01 -9.98 11.58
N GLN A 107 26.79 -10.56 10.68
CA GLN A 107 27.90 -11.46 10.99
C GLN A 107 29.21 -10.80 10.53
N ASP A 108 30.19 -10.71 11.43
CA ASP A 108 31.58 -10.37 11.12
C ASP A 108 32.48 -11.60 11.36
N GLU A 109 33.76 -11.55 10.97
CA GLU A 109 34.66 -12.71 11.01
C GLU A 109 34.81 -13.35 12.41
N ASP A 110 34.62 -12.56 13.48
CA ASP A 110 34.84 -12.98 14.86
C ASP A 110 33.58 -12.94 15.75
N ASP A 111 32.54 -12.19 15.40
CA ASP A 111 31.36 -11.97 16.26
C ASP A 111 30.06 -11.71 15.44
N ASP A 112 28.95 -12.22 15.96
CA ASP A 112 27.59 -11.89 15.50
C ASP A 112 27.07 -10.69 16.30
N PHE A 113 26.25 -9.84 15.66
CA PHE A 113 25.54 -8.78 16.36
C PHE A 113 24.08 -8.65 15.91
N THR A 114 23.23 -8.23 16.85
CA THR A 114 21.85 -7.84 16.60
C THR A 114 21.63 -6.42 17.12
N ALA A 115 21.09 -5.55 16.27
CA ALA A 115 20.63 -4.22 16.65
C ALA A 115 19.12 -4.12 16.42
N THR A 116 18.39 -3.66 17.44
CA THR A 116 16.96 -3.38 17.35
C THR A 116 16.72 -1.88 17.47
N VAL A 117 15.99 -1.33 16.50
CA VAL A 117 15.60 0.08 16.46
C VAL A 117 14.10 0.17 16.36
N GLU A 118 13.47 0.85 17.31
CA GLU A 118 12.04 1.14 17.28
C GLU A 118 11.82 2.55 16.72
N PHE A 119 10.93 2.65 15.74
CA PHE A 119 10.46 3.92 15.22
C PHE A 119 9.05 4.17 15.71
N ALA A 120 8.89 5.19 16.56
CA ALA A 120 7.59 5.61 17.07
C ALA A 120 7.09 6.86 16.34
N GLN A 121 5.84 6.83 15.87
CA GLN A 121 5.16 7.95 15.24
C GLN A 121 3.87 8.29 16.00
N SER A 122 3.53 9.58 16.03
CA SER A 122 2.28 10.06 16.61
C SER A 122 1.53 10.87 15.56
N GLY A 123 0.44 10.29 15.05
CA GLY A 123 -0.45 10.92 14.08
C GLY A 123 -0.11 10.61 12.63
N LEU A 124 -0.95 9.80 12.00
CA LEU A 124 -1.27 9.88 10.58
C LEU A 124 -2.77 10.18 10.47
#